data_AF-A0A842T5Y2-F1
#
_entry.id   AF-A0A842T5Y2-F1
#
_cell.length_a   1.000
_cell.length_b   1.000
_cell.length_c   1.000
_cell.angle_alpha   90.00
_cell.angle_beta   90.00
_cell.angle_gamma   90.00
#
_symmetry.space_group_name_H-M   'P 1'
#
loop_
_entity.id
_entity.type
_entity.pdbx_description
1 polymer ?
#
loop_
_entity_poly.entity_id
_entity_poly.type
_entity_poly.pdbx_seq_one_letter_code
_entity_poly.pdbx_strand_id
1 'polypeptide(L)'
;MSEKSLEKTFRGQNILIGLLMIFIAILALFFPNATNIAIVLLLSIGLLIAGISRIINALSDQELKNYRVIGRFISGLVAVIVSLGAVILAITDQSLALSYWYFFLAVSFLIIGLARILLAITSKEYDNWFRILLLIVGITTLILSLLIFLIPGIGGLYVVVSIAISLLLNGVARLLLGIIGE
;
A
#
# COMPACT_ATOMS: atom_id res chain seq x y z
N MET A 1 -6.48 4.61 -30.77
CA MET A 1 -6.83 3.40 -30.01
C MET A 1 -8.33 3.41 -29.81
N SER A 2 -9.06 2.33 -30.15
CA SER A 2 -10.53 2.31 -30.06
C SER A 2 -10.97 2.14 -28.60
N GLU A 3 -12.05 2.80 -28.20
CA GLU A 3 -12.67 2.71 -26.86
C GLU A 3 -12.87 1.24 -26.41
N LYS A 4 -13.25 0.37 -27.35
CA LYS A 4 -13.43 -1.07 -27.14
C LYS A 4 -12.12 -1.83 -26.83
N SER A 5 -10.98 -1.33 -27.29
CA SER A 5 -9.65 -1.91 -26.99
C SER A 5 -9.12 -1.46 -25.62
N LEU A 6 -9.49 -0.26 -25.17
CA LEU A 6 -9.19 0.23 -23.83
C LEU A 6 -9.95 -0.58 -22.78
N GLU A 7 -11.26 -0.76 -22.97
CA GLU A 7 -12.12 -1.50 -22.06
C GLU A 7 -11.63 -2.96 -21.86
N LYS A 8 -11.28 -3.65 -22.95
CA LYS A 8 -10.71 -5.00 -22.89
C LYS A 8 -9.37 -5.06 -22.13
N THR A 9 -8.56 -4.01 -22.26
CA THR A 9 -7.26 -3.92 -21.57
C THR A 9 -7.45 -3.67 -20.08
N PHE A 10 -8.37 -2.77 -19.69
CA PHE A 10 -8.71 -2.51 -18.28
C PHE A 10 -9.27 -3.75 -17.59
N ARG A 11 -10.17 -4.49 -18.24
CA ARG A 11 -10.71 -5.75 -17.73
C ARG A 11 -9.62 -6.79 -17.51
N GLY A 12 -8.74 -6.98 -18.51
CA GLY A 12 -7.60 -7.90 -18.40
C GLY A 12 -6.64 -7.52 -17.27
N GLN A 13 -6.35 -6.23 -17.10
CA GLN A 13 -5.51 -5.73 -16.01
C GLN A 13 -6.14 -5.98 -14.64
N ASN A 14 -7.42 -5.66 -14.46
CA ASN A 14 -8.13 -5.85 -13.19
C ASN A 14 -8.17 -7.33 -12.77
N ILE A 15 -8.42 -8.23 -13.72
CA ILE A 15 -8.41 -9.67 -13.46
C ILE A 15 -7.02 -10.16 -13.07
N LEU A 16 -6.00 -9.79 -13.86
CA LEU A 16 -4.62 -10.21 -13.61
C LEU A 16 -4.10 -9.71 -12.26
N ILE A 17 -4.32 -8.43 -11.96
CA ILE A 17 -3.93 -7.83 -10.68
C ILE A 17 -4.70 -8.49 -9.53
N GLY A 18 -6.00 -8.77 -9.72
CA GLY A 18 -6.82 -9.44 -8.73
C GLY A 18 -6.30 -10.85 -8.38
N LEU A 19 -5.98 -11.66 -9.39
CA LEU A 19 -5.39 -12.99 -9.20
C LEU A 19 -4.03 -12.92 -8.50
N LEU A 20 -3.15 -12.00 -8.91
CA LEU A 20 -1.86 -11.81 -8.28
C LEU A 20 -1.98 -11.44 -6.80
N MET A 21 -2.91 -10.53 -6.46
CA MET A 21 -3.16 -10.15 -5.08
C MET A 21 -3.60 -11.34 -4.22
N ILE A 22 -4.52 -12.17 -4.73
CA ILE A 22 -4.98 -13.37 -4.02
C ILE A 22 -3.84 -14.37 -3.83
N PHE A 23 -3.06 -14.62 -4.89
CA PHE A 23 -1.93 -15.55 -4.83
C PHE A 23 -0.87 -15.10 -3.80
N ILE A 24 -0.49 -13.83 -3.83
CA ILE A 24 0.46 -13.25 -2.87
C ILE A 24 -0.09 -13.34 -1.45
N ALA A 25 -1.39 -13.09 -1.25
CA ALA A 25 -2.00 -13.18 0.06
C ALA A 25 -1.99 -14.62 0.61
N ILE A 26 -2.24 -15.62 -0.23
CA ILE A 26 -2.15 -17.02 0.15
C ILE A 26 -0.71 -17.35 0.56
N LEU A 27 0.29 -16.98 -0.27
CA LEU A 27 1.70 -17.18 0.08
C LEU A 27 2.07 -16.52 1.40
N ALA A 28 1.55 -15.32 1.66
CA ALA A 28 1.79 -14.60 2.90
C ALA A 28 1.29 -15.34 4.15
N LEU A 29 0.14 -16.02 4.04
CA LEU A 29 -0.41 -16.82 5.14
C LEU A 29 0.41 -18.09 5.40
N PHE A 30 0.95 -18.73 4.35
CA PHE A 30 1.75 -19.94 4.50
C PHE A 30 3.20 -19.69 4.92
N PHE A 31 3.78 -18.54 4.55
CA PHE A 31 5.18 -18.21 4.81
C PHE A 31 5.37 -16.84 5.50
N PRO A 32 4.81 -16.63 6.69
CA PRO A 32 4.74 -15.31 7.32
C PRO A 32 6.12 -14.68 7.59
N ASN A 33 7.11 -15.49 7.97
CA ASN A 33 8.47 -14.99 8.21
C ASN A 33 9.15 -14.51 6.92
N ALA A 34 8.99 -15.26 5.82
CA ALA A 34 9.55 -14.87 4.53
C ALA A 34 8.85 -13.61 4.00
N THR A 35 7.54 -13.49 4.20
CA THR A 35 6.78 -12.30 3.84
C THR A 35 7.22 -11.08 4.62
N ASN A 36 7.49 -11.21 5.92
CA ASN A 36 8.04 -10.12 6.73
C ASN A 36 9.38 -9.62 6.21
N ILE A 37 10.30 -10.53 5.90
CA ILE A 37 11.60 -10.17 5.30
C ILE A 37 11.40 -9.49 3.95
N ALA A 38 10.54 -10.05 3.10
CA ALA A 38 10.25 -9.49 1.78
C ALA A 38 9.66 -8.08 1.88
N ILE A 39 8.72 -7.85 2.80
CA ILE A 39 8.12 -6.52 3.05
C ILE A 39 9.21 -5.52 3.42
N VAL A 40 10.07 -5.85 4.39
CA VAL A 40 11.16 -4.96 4.83
C VAL A 40 12.05 -4.59 3.65
N LEU A 41 12.51 -5.57 2.88
CA LEU A 41 13.43 -5.33 1.78
C LEU A 41 12.78 -4.55 0.64
N LEU A 42 11.59 -4.96 0.19
CA LEU A 42 10.89 -4.32 -0.92
C LEU A 42 10.49 -2.88 -0.60
N LEU A 43 9.98 -2.63 0.62
CA LEU A 43 9.63 -1.28 1.04
C LEU A 43 10.86 -0.41 1.21
N SER A 44 11.94 -0.93 1.79
CA SER A 44 13.19 -0.17 1.95
C SER A 44 13.78 0.24 0.61
N ILE A 45 13.92 -0.72 -0.31
CA ILE A 45 14.49 -0.46 -1.64
C ILE A 45 13.57 0.47 -2.44
N GLY A 46 12.27 0.20 -2.45
CA GLY A 46 11.29 1.03 -3.16
C GLY A 46 11.27 2.47 -2.64
N LEU A 47 11.31 2.66 -1.33
CA LEU A 47 11.33 3.98 -0.71
C LEU A 47 12.65 4.71 -0.95
N LEU A 48 13.78 3.99 -0.96
CA LEU A 48 15.09 4.56 -1.30
C LEU A 48 15.11 5.06 -2.74
N ILE A 49 14.68 4.24 -3.70
CA ILE A 49 14.61 4.62 -5.11
C ILE A 49 13.68 5.82 -5.27
N ALA A 50 12.47 5.76 -4.70
CA ALA A 50 11.51 6.86 -4.77
C ALA A 50 12.06 8.15 -4.15
N GLY A 51 12.77 8.04 -3.02
CA GLY A 51 13.41 9.17 -2.34
C GLY A 51 14.46 9.84 -3.22
N ILE A 52 15.37 9.04 -3.78
CA ILE A 52 16.41 9.52 -4.70
C ILE A 52 15.78 10.17 -5.94
N SER A 53 14.80 9.51 -6.57
CA SER A 53 14.12 10.07 -7.74
C SER A 53 13.45 11.42 -7.45
N ARG A 54 12.82 11.58 -6.27
CA ARG A 54 12.20 12.85 -5.87
C ARG A 54 13.22 13.95 -5.65
N ILE A 55 14.38 13.63 -5.06
CA ILE A 55 15.48 14.58 -4.88
C ILE A 55 16.00 15.03 -6.25
N ILE A 56 16.32 14.09 -7.15
CA ILE A 56 16.83 14.40 -8.49
C ILE A 56 15.83 15.27 -9.27
N ASN A 57 14.55 14.90 -9.26
CA ASN A 57 13.51 15.67 -9.97
C ASN A 57 13.31 17.06 -9.37
N ALA A 58 13.39 17.21 -8.04
CA ALA A 58 13.26 18.51 -7.39
C ALA A 58 14.48 19.41 -7.66
N LEU A 59 15.68 18.84 -7.79
CA LEU A 59 16.89 19.58 -8.17
C LEU A 59 16.93 19.93 -9.66
N SER A 60 16.25 19.16 -10.51
CA SER A 60 16.16 19.40 -11.95
C SER A 60 15.16 20.50 -12.31
N ASP A 61 14.16 20.75 -11.44
CA ASP A 61 13.20 21.83 -11.61
C ASP A 61 13.82 23.19 -11.21
N GLN A 62 13.95 24.11 -12.18
CA GLN A 62 14.57 25.43 -11.98
C GLN A 62 13.67 26.42 -11.18
N GLU A 63 12.40 26.09 -10.95
CA GLU A 63 11.44 26.94 -10.21
C GLU A 63 11.44 26.66 -8.70
N LEU A 64 12.57 26.96 -8.04
CA LEU A 64 12.80 26.70 -6.61
C LEU A 64 11.82 27.41 -5.65
N LYS A 65 11.01 28.36 -6.12
CA LYS A 65 9.99 29.07 -5.30
C LYS A 65 8.66 28.34 -5.19
N ASN A 66 8.49 27.22 -5.90
CA ASN A 66 7.25 26.46 -5.85
C ASN A 66 7.24 25.53 -4.63
N TYR A 67 6.24 25.69 -3.75
CA TYR A 67 6.01 24.81 -2.60
C TYR A 67 5.97 23.32 -2.99
N ARG A 68 5.59 23.03 -4.25
CA ARG A 68 5.56 21.69 -4.83
C ARG A 68 6.95 21.12 -5.11
N VAL A 69 7.95 21.95 -5.44
CA VAL A 69 9.36 21.53 -5.62
C VAL A 69 9.98 21.27 -4.25
N ILE A 70 9.81 22.20 -3.31
CA ILE A 70 10.31 22.06 -1.92
C ILE A 70 9.70 20.84 -1.24
N GLY A 71 8.39 20.65 -1.35
CA GLY A 71 7.70 19.47 -0.79
C GLY A 71 8.21 18.15 -1.38
N ARG A 72 8.47 18.10 -2.69
CA ARG A 72 9.08 16.91 -3.32
C ARG A 72 10.47 16.65 -2.76
N PHE A 73 11.32 17.67 -2.67
CA PHE A 73 12.68 17.53 -2.13
C PHE A 73 12.68 17.03 -0.68
N ILE A 74 11.91 17.66 0.20
CA ILE A 74 11.81 17.26 1.62
C ILE A 74 11.27 15.83 1.73
N SER A 75 10.20 15.51 0.98
CA SER A 75 9.66 14.14 0.99
C SER A 75 10.67 13.11 0.47
N GLY A 76 11.54 13.52 -0.46
CA GLY A 76 12.62 12.70 -0.98
C GLY A 76 13.69 12.43 0.08
N LEU A 77 14.13 13.46 0.80
CA LEU A 77 15.07 13.33 1.92
C LEU A 77 14.50 12.44 3.03
N VAL A 78 13.25 12.65 3.42
CA VAL A 78 12.58 11.82 4.43
C VAL A 78 12.53 10.36 3.97
N ALA A 79 12.18 10.10 2.70
CA ALA A 79 12.14 8.75 2.16
C ALA A 79 13.53 8.06 2.18
N VAL A 80 14.60 8.79 1.84
CA VAL A 80 15.98 8.27 1.92
C VAL A 80 16.37 7.99 3.38
N ILE A 81 16.11 8.90 4.32
CA ILE A 81 16.46 8.71 5.73
C ILE A 81 15.68 7.51 6.32
N VAL A 82 14.39 7.42 6.05
CA VAL A 82 13.52 6.34 6.54
C VAL A 82 13.97 4.99 5.98
N SER A 83 14.27 4.91 4.68
CA SER A 83 14.73 3.67 4.05
C SER A 83 16.11 3.24 4.56
N LEU A 84 17.06 4.16 4.72
CA LEU A 84 18.38 3.83 5.27
C LEU A 84 18.28 3.40 6.74
N GLY A 85 17.49 4.11 7.56
CA GLY A 85 17.23 3.74 8.94
C GLY A 85 16.65 2.33 9.05
N ALA A 86 15.70 2.00 8.19
CA ALA A 86 15.15 0.65 8.10
C ALA A 86 16.18 -0.43 7.74
N VAL A 87 17.08 -0.17 6.77
CA VAL A 87 18.12 -1.14 6.38
C VAL A 87 19.13 -1.33 7.51
N ILE A 88 19.56 -0.26 8.17
CA ILE A 88 20.49 -0.33 9.32
C ILE A 88 19.86 -1.15 10.45
N LEU A 89 18.60 -0.89 10.77
CA LEU A 89 17.86 -1.68 11.75
C LEU A 89 17.75 -3.13 11.33
N ALA A 90 17.50 -3.43 10.05
CA ALA A 90 17.38 -4.80 9.57
C ALA A 90 18.67 -5.62 9.73
N ILE A 91 19.84 -4.96 9.66
CA ILE A 91 21.14 -5.58 9.90
C ILE A 91 21.40 -5.75 11.41
N THR A 92 20.95 -4.80 12.23
CA THR A 92 21.28 -4.74 13.67
C THR A 92 20.34 -5.61 14.51
N ASP A 93 19.04 -5.47 14.31
CA ASP A 93 18.00 -6.23 14.99
C ASP A 93 16.75 -6.30 14.10
N GLN A 94 16.50 -7.51 13.58
CA GLN A 94 15.37 -7.76 12.70
C GLN A 94 14.02 -7.43 13.36
N SER A 95 13.87 -7.61 14.67
CA SER A 95 12.62 -7.32 15.39
C SER A 95 12.33 -5.81 15.41
N LEU A 96 13.36 -5.00 15.60
CA LEU A 96 13.24 -3.54 15.58
C LEU A 96 12.95 -3.02 14.17
N ALA A 97 13.58 -3.59 13.15
CA ALA A 97 13.31 -3.23 11.75
C ALA A 97 11.86 -3.51 11.35
N LEU A 98 11.31 -4.64 11.80
CA LEU A 98 9.92 -4.99 11.56
C LEU A 98 8.97 -4.02 12.29
N SER A 99 9.23 -3.76 13.56
CA SER A 99 8.44 -2.80 14.35
C SER A 99 8.45 -1.40 13.74
N TYR A 100 9.61 -0.97 13.22
CA TYR A 100 9.77 0.28 12.49
C TYR A 100 8.86 0.33 11.25
N TRP A 101 8.90 -0.69 10.39
CA TRP A 101 8.05 -0.74 9.20
C TRP A 101 6.57 -0.88 9.50
N TYR A 102 6.20 -1.60 10.57
CA TYR A 102 4.81 -1.77 10.97
C TYR A 102 4.18 -0.44 11.37
N PHE A 103 4.94 0.46 11.98
CA PHE A 103 4.47 1.82 12.23
C PHE A 103 4.06 2.53 10.93
N PHE A 104 4.93 2.57 9.92
CA PHE A 104 4.63 3.23 8.64
C PHE A 104 3.50 2.54 7.87
N LEU A 105 3.44 1.21 7.93
CA LEU A 105 2.34 0.43 7.33
C LEU A 105 1.01 0.73 8.02
N ALA A 106 0.98 0.81 9.35
CA ALA A 106 -0.22 1.15 10.11
C ALA A 106 -0.71 2.55 9.75
N VAL A 107 0.18 3.55 9.69
CA VAL A 107 -0.18 4.91 9.22
C VAL A 107 -0.74 4.89 7.80
N SER A 108 -0.11 4.12 6.91
CA SER A 108 -0.58 3.99 5.52
C SER A 108 -1.98 3.37 5.46
N PHE A 109 -2.22 2.31 6.23
CA PHE A 109 -3.52 1.65 6.31
C PHE A 109 -4.59 2.58 6.89
N LEU A 110 -4.23 3.43 7.85
CA LEU A 110 -5.12 4.44 8.40
C LEU A 110 -5.58 5.41 7.29
N ILE A 111 -4.63 5.97 6.55
CA ILE A 111 -4.92 6.92 5.46
C ILE A 111 -5.75 6.25 4.36
N ILE A 112 -5.36 5.05 3.93
CA ILE A 112 -6.07 4.29 2.88
C ILE A 112 -7.49 3.91 3.34
N GLY A 113 -7.64 3.47 4.60
CA GLY A 113 -8.93 3.14 5.19
C GLY A 113 -9.87 4.34 5.22
N LEU A 114 -9.39 5.49 5.70
CA LEU A 114 -10.14 6.75 5.68
C LEU A 114 -10.50 7.16 4.25
N ALA A 115 -9.55 7.15 3.32
CA ALA A 115 -9.78 7.51 1.93
C ALA A 115 -10.87 6.64 1.27
N ARG A 116 -10.87 5.33 1.54
CA ARG A 116 -11.89 4.41 1.02
C ARG A 116 -13.28 4.69 1.56
N ILE A 117 -13.39 4.97 2.87
CA ILE A 117 -14.68 5.35 3.48
C ILE A 117 -15.18 6.67 2.91
N LEU A 118 -14.29 7.66 2.78
CA LEU A 118 -14.62 8.94 2.16
C LEU A 118 -15.09 8.75 0.72
N LEU A 119 -14.38 7.94 -0.08
CA LEU A 119 -14.79 7.62 -1.44
C LEU A 119 -16.18 6.96 -1.43
N ALA A 120 -16.41 5.90 -0.65
CA ALA A 120 -17.72 5.22 -0.57
C ALA A 120 -18.88 6.19 -0.29
N ILE A 121 -18.68 7.18 0.58
CA ILE A 121 -19.70 8.16 0.96
C ILE A 121 -19.90 9.22 -0.13
N THR A 122 -18.82 9.75 -0.70
CA THR A 122 -18.84 10.92 -1.60
C THR A 122 -19.07 10.58 -3.07
N SER A 123 -18.63 9.42 -3.53
CA SER A 123 -18.74 9.02 -4.92
C SER A 123 -20.15 8.52 -5.24
N LYS A 124 -20.98 9.42 -5.79
CA LYS A 124 -22.32 9.08 -6.29
C LYS A 124 -22.30 8.42 -7.67
N GLU A 125 -21.16 8.47 -8.35
CA GLU A 125 -20.96 7.91 -9.69
C GLU A 125 -20.80 6.39 -9.68
N TYR A 126 -20.42 5.81 -8.54
CA TYR A 126 -20.30 4.36 -8.42
C TYR A 126 -21.61 3.70 -8.02
N ASP A 127 -21.81 2.48 -8.50
CA ASP A 127 -22.92 1.62 -8.11
C ASP A 127 -22.96 1.35 -6.60
N ASN A 128 -24.18 1.24 -6.06
CA ASN A 128 -24.40 1.09 -4.62
C ASN A 128 -23.68 -0.13 -4.02
N TRP A 129 -23.60 -1.25 -4.75
CA TRP A 129 -22.82 -2.40 -4.30
C TRP A 129 -21.35 -2.03 -4.14
N PHE A 130 -20.73 -1.40 -5.14
CA PHE A 130 -19.32 -1.05 -5.10
C PHE A 130 -19.02 -0.08 -3.96
N ARG A 131 -19.91 0.88 -3.70
CA ARG A 131 -19.82 1.78 -2.55
C ARG A 131 -19.87 1.03 -1.21
N ILE A 132 -20.76 0.05 -1.07
CA ILE A 132 -20.83 -0.81 0.13
C ILE A 132 -19.53 -1.61 0.29
N LEU A 133 -18.98 -2.15 -0.80
CA LEU A 133 -17.71 -2.86 -0.78
C LEU A 133 -16.57 -1.96 -0.31
N LEU A 134 -16.44 -0.76 -0.88
CA LEU A 134 -15.44 0.22 -0.47
C LEU A 134 -15.56 0.59 1.01
N LEU A 135 -16.78 0.74 1.51
CA LEU A 135 -17.05 1.02 2.91
C LEU A 135 -16.58 -0.13 3.83
N ILE A 136 -16.97 -1.37 3.53
CA ILE A 136 -16.57 -2.56 4.32
C ILE A 136 -15.06 -2.73 4.32
N VAL A 137 -14.43 -2.66 3.14
CA VAL A 137 -12.98 -2.79 3.01
C VAL A 137 -12.26 -1.66 3.73
N GLY A 138 -12.77 -0.42 3.63
CA GLY A 138 -12.23 0.74 4.32
C GLY A 138 -12.28 0.61 5.84
N ILE A 139 -13.44 0.26 6.40
CA ILE A 139 -13.61 0.02 7.85
C ILE A 139 -12.70 -1.10 8.32
N THR A 140 -12.65 -2.21 7.58
CA THR A 140 -11.77 -3.34 7.92
C THR A 140 -10.31 -2.88 7.95
N THR A 141 -9.86 -2.12 6.95
CA THR A 141 -8.48 -1.62 6.87
C THR A 141 -8.15 -0.68 8.05
N LEU A 142 -9.11 0.16 8.48
CA LEU A 142 -8.95 1.01 9.67
C LEU A 142 -8.80 0.21 10.96
N ILE A 143 -9.66 -0.79 11.18
CA ILE A 143 -9.58 -1.65 12.37
C ILE A 143 -8.22 -2.35 12.40
N LEU A 144 -7.77 -2.89 11.26
CA LEU A 144 -6.45 -3.52 11.15
C LEU A 144 -5.31 -2.54 11.48
N SER A 145 -5.38 -1.29 11.00
CA SER A 145 -4.38 -0.26 11.35
C SER A 145 -4.30 -0.03 12.87
N LEU A 146 -5.44 0.11 13.55
CA LEU A 146 -5.48 0.34 14.99
C LEU A 146 -4.93 -0.86 15.78
N LEU A 147 -5.26 -2.09 15.34
CA LEU A 147 -4.74 -3.30 15.97
C LEU A 147 -3.21 -3.42 15.86
N ILE A 148 -2.63 -2.99 14.74
CA ILE A 148 -1.17 -2.97 14.56
C ILE A 148 -0.51 -2.02 15.57
N PHE A 149 -1.14 -0.89 15.91
CA PHE A 149 -0.62 0.05 16.91
C PHE A 149 -0.77 -0.44 18.36
N LEU A 150 -1.89 -1.07 18.69
CA LEU A 150 -2.27 -1.39 20.07
C LEU A 150 -1.47 -2.56 20.68
N ILE A 151 -0.90 -3.43 19.86
CA ILE A 151 -0.24 -4.67 20.32
C ILE A 151 1.22 -4.74 19.81
N PRO A 152 2.12 -3.90 20.34
CA PRO A 152 3.55 -4.00 20.06
C PRO A 152 4.08 -5.33 20.61
N GLY A 153 4.75 -6.13 19.77
CA GLY A 153 5.35 -7.42 20.14
C GLY A 153 4.72 -8.66 19.49
N ILE A 154 3.44 -8.60 19.10
CA ILE A 154 2.79 -9.66 18.30
C ILE A 154 2.58 -9.20 16.83
N GLY A 155 2.98 -7.96 16.54
CA GLY A 155 2.77 -7.30 15.25
C GLY A 155 3.27 -8.08 14.05
N GLY A 156 4.30 -8.93 14.19
CA GLY A 156 4.85 -9.66 13.05
C GLY A 156 3.87 -10.60 12.35
N LEU A 157 3.14 -11.42 13.12
CA LEU A 157 2.14 -12.31 12.54
C LEU A 157 0.86 -11.54 12.20
N TYR A 158 0.43 -10.62 13.07
CA TYR A 158 -0.79 -9.85 12.85
C TYR A 158 -0.72 -8.94 11.64
N VAL A 159 0.42 -8.28 11.38
CA VAL A 159 0.61 -7.44 10.20
C VAL A 159 0.57 -8.28 8.94
N VAL A 160 1.23 -9.44 8.92
CA VAL A 160 1.16 -10.35 7.76
C VAL A 160 -0.26 -10.79 7.48
N VAL A 161 -0.99 -11.22 8.52
CA VAL A 161 -2.39 -11.64 8.37
C VAL A 161 -3.26 -10.46 7.92
N SER A 162 -3.04 -9.27 8.46
CA SER A 162 -3.76 -8.05 8.07
C SER A 162 -3.53 -7.67 6.61
N ILE A 163 -2.27 -7.75 6.16
CA ILE A 163 -1.88 -7.54 4.77
C ILE A 163 -2.51 -8.60 3.89
N ALA A 164 -2.45 -9.88 4.27
CA ALA A 164 -3.04 -10.97 3.51
C ALA A 164 -4.56 -10.80 3.36
N ILE A 165 -5.28 -10.53 4.45
CA ILE A 165 -6.73 -10.27 4.40
C ILE A 165 -7.01 -9.06 3.50
N SER A 166 -6.25 -7.98 3.64
CA SER A 166 -6.42 -6.79 2.80
C SER A 166 -6.19 -7.11 1.33
N LEU A 167 -5.13 -7.86 0.99
CA LEU A 167 -4.83 -8.28 -0.38
C LEU A 167 -5.90 -9.23 -0.93
N LEU A 168 -6.43 -10.17 -0.14
CA LEU A 168 -7.53 -11.04 -0.54
C LEU A 168 -8.78 -10.22 -0.89
N LEU A 169 -9.20 -9.32 0.00
CA LEU A 169 -10.38 -8.49 -0.23
C LEU A 169 -10.21 -7.60 -1.46
N ASN A 170 -9.03 -6.99 -1.63
CA ASN A 170 -8.72 -6.16 -2.80
C ASN A 170 -8.63 -6.98 -4.09
N GLY A 171 -8.09 -8.19 -4.00
CA GLY A 171 -7.99 -9.10 -5.13
C GLY A 171 -9.37 -9.55 -5.61
N VAL A 172 -10.24 -9.95 -4.69
CA VAL A 172 -11.64 -10.28 -4.99
C VAL A 172 -12.37 -9.09 -5.60
N ALA A 173 -12.24 -7.89 -5.01
CA ALA A 173 -12.87 -6.69 -5.53
C ALA A 173 -12.43 -6.38 -6.98
N ARG A 174 -11.13 -6.49 -7.27
CA ARG A 174 -10.60 -6.28 -8.63
C ARG A 174 -11.04 -7.34 -9.62
N LEU A 175 -11.18 -8.60 -9.20
CA LEU A 175 -11.77 -9.63 -10.05
C LEU A 175 -13.21 -9.29 -10.42
N LEU A 176 -14.01 -8.87 -9.45
CA LEU A 176 -15.41 -8.48 -9.69
C LEU A 176 -15.49 -7.32 -10.69
N LEU A 177 -14.68 -6.27 -10.52
CA LEU A 177 -14.61 -5.16 -11.48
C LEU A 177 -14.25 -5.63 -12.89
N GLY A 178 -13.21 -6.47 -13.02
CA GLY A 178 -12.80 -6.99 -14.32
C GLY A 178 -13.86 -7.88 -15.01
N ILE A 179 -14.63 -8.64 -14.22
CA ILE A 179 -15.74 -9.46 -14.72
C ILE A 179 -16.89 -8.55 -15.19
N ILE A 180 -17.32 -7.61 -14.35
CA ILE A 180 -18.46 -6.72 -14.60
C ILE A 180 -18.17 -5.77 -15.78
N GLY A 181 -16.90 -5.36 -15.95
CA GLY A 181 -16.48 -4.50 -17.06
C GLY A 181 -16.27 -3.04 -16.70
N GLU A 182 -16.09 -2.76 -15.41
CA GLU A 182 -15.70 -1.44 -14.88
C GLU A 182 -14.20 -1.40 -14.58
#